data_AF-A0A961IMM8-F1
#
_entry.id   AF-A0A961IMM8-F1
#
_cell.length_a   1.000
_cell.length_b   1.000
_cell.length_c   1.000
_cell.angle_alpha   90.00
_cell.angle_beta   90.00
_cell.angle_gamma   90.00
#
_symmetry.space_group_name_H-M   'P 1'
#
loop_
_entity.id
_entity.type
_entity.pdbx_description
1 polymer ?
#
loop_
_entity_poly.entity_id
_entity_poly.type
_entity_poly.pdbx_seq_one_letter_code
_entity_poly.pdbx_strand_id
1 'polypeptide(L)'
;MEDIGFFYSVRPRAPRRPACKFLVPRHLRSLLERRLRRFDQRMLLYLPRLIRLAREAPHGLPRRGHFTTLYQEPALDLQPFNFRVRGEDWGEFKTLARGLGVSMCRLFVALLLLESSSEKERNEGSTTFRLFLSERIAPGKKRLLRRLRIRPQRRKPR
;
A
#
# COMPACT_ATOMS: atom_id res chain seq x y z
N MET A 1 14.03 -51.42 -37.27
CA MET A 1 14.37 -50.01 -37.52
C MET A 1 13.71 -49.22 -36.41
N GLU A 2 14.51 -48.89 -35.39
CA GLU A 2 14.06 -48.19 -34.18
C GLU A 2 14.00 -46.70 -34.46
N ASP A 3 12.86 -46.06 -34.17
CA ASP A 3 12.72 -44.61 -34.17
C ASP A 3 12.44 -44.17 -32.73
N ILE A 4 13.50 -43.96 -31.96
CA ILE A 4 13.43 -43.43 -30.60
C ILE A 4 13.33 -41.90 -30.72
N GLY A 5 12.09 -41.42 -30.83
CA GLY A 5 11.78 -40.01 -30.74
C GLY A 5 12.09 -39.45 -29.36
N PHE A 6 13.24 -38.78 -29.22
CA PHE A 6 13.57 -37.98 -28.04
C PHE A 6 12.62 -36.78 -27.95
N PHE A 7 11.54 -36.91 -27.17
CA PHE A 7 10.77 -35.77 -26.70
C PHE A 7 11.64 -34.96 -25.74
N TYR A 8 12.24 -33.88 -26.23
CA TYR A 8 12.82 -32.86 -25.37
C TYR A 8 11.71 -32.27 -24.51
N SER A 9 11.66 -32.66 -23.24
CA SER A 9 10.89 -31.97 -22.21
C SER A 9 11.45 -30.55 -22.08
N VAL A 10 10.87 -29.61 -22.82
CA VAL A 10 11.07 -28.18 -22.59
C VAL A 10 10.43 -27.88 -21.24
N ARG A 11 11.20 -27.97 -20.16
CA ARG A 11 10.75 -27.51 -18.85
C ARG A 11 10.32 -26.05 -19.02
N PRO A 12 9.04 -25.70 -18.75
CA PRO A 12 8.62 -24.32 -18.91
C PRO A 12 9.50 -23.44 -18.03
N ARG A 13 10.19 -22.48 -18.64
CA ARG A 13 10.94 -21.47 -17.88
C ARG A 13 9.96 -20.80 -16.95
N ALA A 14 10.24 -20.86 -15.64
CA ALA A 14 9.44 -20.16 -14.65
C ALA A 14 9.26 -18.69 -15.09
N PRO A 15 8.03 -18.15 -15.01
CA PRO A 15 7.75 -16.82 -15.50
C PRO A 15 8.69 -15.81 -14.85
N ARG A 16 9.33 -14.98 -15.69
CA ARG A 16 10.27 -13.95 -15.21
C ARG A 16 9.50 -12.94 -14.36
N ARG A 17 9.80 -12.91 -13.06
CA ARG A 17 9.23 -11.93 -12.13
C ARG A 17 9.75 -10.53 -12.48
N PRO A 18 8.87 -9.52 -12.60
CA PRO A 18 9.29 -8.16 -12.91
C PRO A 18 10.22 -7.60 -11.83
N ALA A 19 11.27 -6.91 -12.26
CA ALA A 19 12.05 -6.04 -11.38
C ALA A 19 11.27 -4.73 -11.20
N CYS A 20 10.98 -4.40 -9.95
CA CYS A 20 10.17 -3.25 -9.57
C CYS A 20 10.93 -2.34 -8.62
N LYS A 21 10.50 -1.09 -8.54
CA LYS A 21 11.13 -0.05 -7.73
C LYS A 21 10.08 0.83 -7.06
N PHE A 22 10.25 1.04 -5.76
CA PHE A 22 9.53 2.08 -5.03
C PHE A 22 10.50 3.17 -4.57
N LEU A 23 10.04 4.41 -4.61
CA LEU A 23 10.70 5.53 -3.94
C LEU A 23 10.13 5.63 -2.53
N VAL A 24 10.98 5.43 -1.53
CA VAL A 24 10.58 5.37 -0.12
C VAL A 24 11.30 6.48 0.63
N PRO A 25 10.60 7.31 1.42
CA PRO A 25 11.24 8.30 2.28
C PRO A 25 12.26 7.64 3.22
N ARG A 26 13.47 8.21 3.32
CA ARG A 26 14.58 7.66 4.11
C ARG A 26 14.19 7.32 5.55
N HIS A 27 13.41 8.18 6.20
CA HIS A 27 12.95 7.96 7.57
C HIS A 27 12.01 6.75 7.74
N LEU A 28 11.43 6.23 6.65
CA LEU A 28 10.59 5.01 6.65
C LEU A 28 11.35 3.75 6.26
N ARG A 29 12.65 3.85 5.93
CA ARG A 29 13.48 2.70 5.52
C ARG A 29 13.55 1.65 6.61
N SER A 30 13.86 2.06 7.84
CA SER A 30 13.95 1.18 9.00
C SER A 30 12.61 0.52 9.32
N LEU A 31 11.50 1.25 9.16
CA LEU A 31 10.15 0.70 9.29
C LEU A 31 9.92 -0.39 8.23
N LEU A 32 10.20 -0.10 6.96
CA LEU A 32 10.04 -1.06 5.86
C LEU A 32 10.87 -2.33 6.08
N GLU A 33 12.15 -2.19 6.43
CA GLU A 33 13.03 -3.33 6.69
C GLU A 33 12.53 -4.18 7.85
N ARG A 34 12.07 -3.54 8.93
CA ARG A 34 11.46 -4.24 10.06
C ARG A 34 10.20 -5.00 9.67
N ARG A 35 9.37 -4.44 8.78
CA ARG A 35 8.18 -5.14 8.25
C ARG A 35 8.59 -6.32 7.39
N LEU A 36 9.48 -6.10 6.43
CA LEU A 36 9.97 -7.13 5.53
C LEU A 36 10.63 -8.30 6.26
N ARG A 37 11.30 -8.08 7.41
CA ARG A 37 11.82 -9.16 8.25
C ARG A 37 10.75 -10.17 8.68
N ARG A 38 9.49 -9.76 8.86
CA ARG A 38 8.37 -10.66 9.18
C ARG A 38 7.89 -11.51 7.99
N PHE A 39 8.41 -11.21 6.80
CA PHE A 39 8.07 -11.85 5.53
C PHE A 39 9.36 -12.37 4.85
N ASP A 40 10.35 -12.81 5.63
CA ASP A 40 11.64 -13.33 5.17
C ASP A 40 12.39 -12.40 4.22
N GLN A 41 12.24 -11.08 4.39
CA GLN A 41 12.76 -10.04 3.50
C GLN A 41 12.21 -10.09 2.07
N ARG A 42 11.10 -10.78 1.83
CA ARG A 42 10.53 -11.01 0.50
C ARG A 42 9.33 -10.09 0.25
N MET A 43 9.53 -9.09 -0.61
CA MET A 43 8.43 -8.24 -1.08
C MET A 43 7.32 -9.04 -1.78
N LEU A 44 7.65 -10.19 -2.36
CA LEU A 44 6.68 -11.11 -2.95
C LEU A 44 5.64 -11.65 -1.96
N LEU A 45 5.96 -11.70 -0.67
CA LEU A 45 5.01 -12.08 0.39
C LEU A 45 4.36 -10.86 1.01
N TYR A 46 5.08 -9.74 1.07
CA TYR A 46 4.62 -8.53 1.72
C TYR A 46 3.64 -7.71 0.87
N LEU A 47 3.85 -7.60 -0.45
CA LEU A 47 2.96 -6.82 -1.31
C LEU A 47 1.50 -7.35 -1.31
N PRO A 48 1.24 -8.67 -1.42
CA PRO A 48 -0.11 -9.21 -1.28
C PRO A 48 -0.78 -8.84 0.05
N ARG A 49 -0.01 -8.80 1.14
CA ARG A 49 -0.51 -8.37 2.46
C ARG A 49 -0.96 -6.91 2.44
N LEU A 50 -0.20 -6.01 1.80
CA LEU A 50 -0.56 -4.60 1.66
C LEU A 50 -1.78 -4.40 0.76
N ILE A 51 -1.87 -5.15 -0.34
CA ILE A 51 -3.05 -5.18 -1.22
C ILE A 51 -4.30 -5.60 -0.42
N ARG A 52 -4.18 -6.67 0.36
CA ARG A 52 -5.24 -7.16 1.23
C ARG A 52 -5.64 -6.12 2.27
N LEU A 53 -4.67 -5.46 2.91
CA LEU A 53 -4.92 -4.35 3.85
C LEU A 53 -5.71 -3.22 3.19
N ALA A 54 -5.38 -2.89 1.94
CA ALA A 54 -6.09 -1.87 1.18
C ALA A 54 -7.55 -2.28 0.87
N ARG A 55 -7.82 -3.57 0.67
CA ARG A 55 -9.17 -4.11 0.40
C ARG A 55 -10.02 -4.26 1.67
N GLU A 56 -9.41 -4.72 2.75
CA GLU A 56 -10.02 -4.92 4.06
C GLU A 56 -10.20 -3.62 4.85
N ALA A 57 -9.70 -2.52 4.29
CA ALA A 57 -10.01 -1.16 4.68
C ALA A 57 -11.49 -0.98 5.07
N PRO A 58 -11.81 -0.81 6.37
CA PRO A 58 -13.19 -0.58 6.76
C PRO A 58 -13.70 0.68 6.06
N HIS A 59 -14.87 0.55 5.42
CA HIS A 59 -15.53 1.58 4.61
C HIS A 59 -14.85 1.92 3.27
N GLY A 60 -13.92 1.10 2.81
CA GLY A 60 -13.29 1.19 1.48
C GLY A 60 -12.32 2.35 1.31
N LEU A 61 -11.46 2.25 0.29
CA LEU A 61 -10.49 3.28 -0.03
C LEU A 61 -11.19 4.50 -0.67
N PRO A 62 -10.76 5.73 -0.35
CA PRO A 62 -11.39 6.94 -0.91
C PRO A 62 -11.15 7.01 -2.43
N ARG A 63 -12.20 6.78 -3.22
CA ARG A 63 -12.16 7.02 -4.67
C ARG A 63 -12.03 8.53 -4.91
N ARG A 64 -11.05 8.91 -5.75
CA ARG A 64 -10.94 10.28 -6.25
C ARG A 64 -11.63 10.36 -7.61
N GLY A 65 -12.57 11.30 -7.76
CA GLY A 65 -13.18 11.64 -9.04
C GLY A 65 -12.33 12.60 -9.90
N HIS A 66 -11.07 12.82 -9.55
CA HIS A 66 -10.19 13.77 -10.22
C HIS A 66 -9.16 13.03 -11.06
N PHE A 67 -8.93 13.49 -12.29
CA PHE A 67 -8.06 12.82 -13.28
C PHE A 67 -6.56 12.95 -12.98
N THR A 68 -6.16 13.78 -12.02
CA THR A 68 -4.75 14.03 -11.73
C THR A 68 -4.20 13.05 -10.70
N THR A 69 -3.11 12.36 -11.08
CA THR A 69 -2.38 11.43 -10.21
C THR A 69 -1.60 12.22 -9.15
N LEU A 70 -1.84 11.94 -7.88
CA LEU A 70 -1.03 12.51 -6.81
C LEU A 70 0.26 11.72 -6.58
N TYR A 71 1.37 12.44 -6.70
CA TYR A 71 2.69 11.94 -6.38
C TYR A 71 3.04 12.20 -4.91
N GLN A 72 4.19 11.70 -4.47
CA GLN A 72 4.72 11.99 -3.13
C GLN A 72 4.96 13.49 -2.97
N GLU A 73 4.95 13.99 -1.72
CA GLU A 73 5.19 15.40 -1.46
C GLU A 73 6.61 15.80 -1.90
N PRO A 74 6.78 17.01 -2.47
CA PRO A 74 8.10 17.52 -2.78
C PRO A 74 8.92 17.69 -1.49
N ALA A 75 10.25 17.66 -1.60
CA ALA A 75 11.21 17.78 -0.49
C ALA A 75 11.29 16.58 0.49
N LEU A 76 10.80 15.40 0.11
CA LEU A 76 11.13 14.15 0.81
C LEU A 76 12.49 13.63 0.33
N ASP A 77 13.37 13.22 1.25
CA ASP A 77 14.57 12.44 0.92
C ASP A 77 14.16 11.03 0.49
N LEU A 78 13.88 10.87 -0.81
CA LEU A 78 13.36 9.65 -1.42
C LEU A 78 14.50 8.73 -1.83
N GLN A 79 14.53 7.54 -1.26
CA GLN A 79 15.52 6.52 -1.58
C GLN A 79 14.91 5.38 -2.40
N PRO A 80 15.64 4.85 -3.39
CA PRO A 80 15.18 3.72 -4.18
C PRO A 80 15.16 2.44 -3.36
N PHE A 81 14.07 1.67 -3.47
CA PHE A 81 13.93 0.33 -2.94
C PHE A 81 13.55 -0.62 -4.08
N ASN A 82 14.50 -1.47 -4.48
CA ASN A 82 14.34 -2.41 -5.60
C ASN A 82 13.87 -3.77 -5.08
N PHE A 83 12.97 -4.42 -5.80
CA PHE A 83 12.42 -5.72 -5.40
C PHE A 83 11.84 -6.49 -6.60
N ARG A 84 11.43 -7.74 -6.35
CA ARG A 84 10.66 -8.55 -7.30
C ARG A 84 9.34 -9.00 -6.67
N VAL A 85 8.28 -8.98 -7.47
CA VAL A 85 6.90 -9.35 -7.09
C VAL A 85 6.29 -10.26 -8.16
N ARG A 86 5.11 -10.83 -7.89
CA ARG A 86 4.35 -11.53 -8.92
C ARG A 86 3.72 -10.52 -9.88
N GLY A 87 3.49 -10.92 -11.13
CA GLY A 87 2.91 -10.04 -12.14
C GLY A 87 1.48 -9.64 -11.78
N GLU A 88 0.74 -10.59 -11.22
CA GLU A 88 -0.64 -10.45 -10.77
C GLU A 88 -0.74 -9.42 -9.63
N ASP A 89 0.07 -9.58 -8.59
CA ASP A 89 0.12 -8.64 -7.45
C ASP A 89 0.50 -7.22 -7.93
N TRP A 90 1.45 -7.13 -8.87
CA TRP A 90 1.87 -5.84 -9.42
C TRP A 90 0.76 -5.17 -10.24
N GLY A 91 0.03 -5.96 -11.02
CA GLY A 91 -1.15 -5.51 -11.77
C GLY A 91 -2.25 -5.01 -10.84
N GLU A 92 -2.59 -5.78 -9.80
CA GLU A 92 -3.60 -5.40 -8.80
C GLU A 92 -3.20 -4.12 -8.07
N PHE A 93 -1.94 -4.02 -7.63
CA PHE A 93 -1.44 -2.83 -6.95
C PHE A 93 -1.51 -1.57 -7.84
N LYS A 94 -1.20 -1.71 -9.14
CA LYS A 94 -1.31 -0.63 -10.11
C LYS A 94 -2.77 -0.20 -10.31
N THR A 95 -3.69 -1.15 -10.38
CA THR A 95 -5.14 -0.89 -10.49
C THR A 95 -5.66 -0.16 -9.26
N LEU A 96 -5.23 -0.57 -8.06
CA LEU A 96 -5.56 0.13 -6.81
C LEU A 96 -5.06 1.58 -6.83
N ALA A 97 -3.79 1.80 -7.17
CA ALA A 97 -3.20 3.14 -7.23
C ALA A 97 -3.96 4.06 -8.21
N ARG A 98 -4.28 3.55 -9.41
CA ARG A 98 -5.08 4.25 -10.43
C ARG A 98 -6.48 4.58 -9.92
N GLY A 99 -7.18 3.61 -9.33
CA GLY A 99 -8.53 3.81 -8.77
C GLY A 99 -8.59 4.85 -7.66
N LEU A 100 -7.46 5.12 -7.00
CA LEU A 100 -7.32 6.15 -5.97
C LEU A 100 -6.77 7.47 -6.48
N GLY A 101 -6.39 7.55 -7.76
CA GLY A 101 -5.77 8.73 -8.34
C GLY A 101 -4.43 9.09 -7.68
N VAL A 102 -3.63 8.09 -7.30
CA VAL A 102 -2.30 8.30 -6.70
C VAL A 102 -1.23 7.46 -7.38
N SER A 103 0.03 7.90 -7.26
CA SER A 103 1.17 7.12 -7.71
C SER A 103 1.32 5.84 -6.88
N MET A 104 1.89 4.79 -7.47
CA MET A 104 2.16 3.52 -6.78
C MET A 104 3.08 3.72 -5.56
N CYS A 105 4.11 4.59 -5.66
CA CYS A 105 5.00 4.91 -4.53
C CYS A 105 4.24 5.58 -3.37
N ARG A 106 3.32 6.52 -3.68
CA ARG A 106 2.49 7.17 -2.66
C ARG A 106 1.56 6.16 -1.97
N LEU A 107 0.91 5.29 -2.74
CA LEU A 107 0.07 4.23 -2.19
C LEU A 107 0.88 3.30 -1.29
N PHE A 108 2.06 2.87 -1.73
CA PHE A 108 2.93 1.99 -0.96
C PHE A 108 3.30 2.59 0.39
N VAL A 109 3.75 3.84 0.41
CA VAL A 109 4.09 4.55 1.65
C VAL A 109 2.87 4.70 2.56
N ALA A 110 1.70 5.02 2.00
CA ALA A 110 0.47 5.13 2.77
C ALA A 110 0.09 3.80 3.45
N LEU A 111 0.17 2.68 2.71
CA LEU A 111 -0.14 1.35 3.24
C LEU A 111 0.90 0.86 4.26
N LEU A 112 2.18 1.16 4.05
CA LEU A 112 3.26 0.86 5.00
C LEU A 112 3.01 1.56 6.34
N LEU A 113 2.67 2.85 6.29
CA LEU A 113 2.34 3.64 7.47
C LEU A 113 1.04 3.15 8.11
N LEU A 114 0.04 2.83 7.31
CA LEU A 114 -1.25 2.34 7.77
C LEU A 114 -1.12 1.03 8.55
N GLU A 115 -0.36 0.07 8.04
CA GLU A 115 -0.09 -1.17 8.75
C GLU A 115 0.52 -0.88 10.13
N SER A 116 1.44 0.10 10.21
CA SER A 116 2.05 0.51 11.47
C SER A 116 1.11 1.22 12.44
N SER A 117 0.13 1.98 11.94
CA SER A 117 -0.91 2.61 12.76
C SER A 117 -1.95 1.59 13.21
N SER A 118 -2.34 0.65 12.35
CA SER A 118 -3.35 -0.39 12.65
C SER A 118 -2.94 -1.32 13.79
N GLU A 119 -1.63 -1.54 14.00
CA GLU A 119 -1.15 -2.27 15.17
C GLU A 119 -1.34 -1.50 16.48
N LYS A 120 -1.31 -0.17 16.42
CA LYS A 120 -1.58 0.71 17.57
C LYS A 120 -3.08 0.89 17.76
N GLU A 121 -3.82 1.06 16.67
CA GLU A 121 -5.27 1.30 16.61
C GLU A 121 -6.12 0.03 16.66
N ARG A 122 -5.56 -1.19 16.61
CA ARG A 122 -6.33 -2.41 16.91
C ARG A 122 -6.94 -2.39 18.32
N ASN A 123 -6.50 -1.46 19.17
CA ASN A 123 -7.10 -1.14 20.46
C ASN A 123 -8.22 -0.07 20.39
N GLU A 124 -8.35 0.72 19.31
CA GLU A 124 -9.29 1.85 19.18
C GLU A 124 -9.86 1.95 17.74
N GLY A 125 -11.16 1.64 17.57
CA GLY A 125 -11.86 1.30 16.32
C GLY A 125 -11.71 2.16 15.05
N SER A 126 -11.54 1.47 13.92
CA SER A 126 -12.02 1.65 12.52
C SER A 126 -12.19 3.04 11.84
N THR A 127 -12.70 4.10 12.48
CA THR A 127 -13.01 5.38 11.80
C THR A 127 -11.76 6.21 11.47
N THR A 128 -10.73 6.07 12.30
CA THR A 128 -9.38 6.62 12.08
C THR A 128 -8.79 6.18 10.74
N PHE A 129 -9.12 4.98 10.27
CA PHE A 129 -8.59 4.39 9.06
C PHE A 129 -8.82 5.23 7.79
N ARG A 130 -10.07 5.66 7.55
CA ARG A 130 -10.40 6.51 6.39
C ARG A 130 -9.83 7.91 6.52
N LEU A 131 -9.79 8.46 7.75
CA LEU A 131 -9.19 9.77 8.01
C LEU A 131 -7.69 9.71 7.71
N PHE A 132 -6.99 8.71 8.23
CA PHE A 132 -5.58 8.45 8.01
C PHE A 132 -5.23 8.30 6.54
N LEU A 133 -5.97 7.45 5.81
CA LEU A 133 -5.78 7.33 4.37
C LEU A 133 -6.17 8.61 3.64
N SER A 134 -7.24 9.30 4.02
CA SER A 134 -7.63 10.54 3.35
C SER A 134 -6.61 11.67 3.54
N GLU A 135 -5.96 11.76 4.70
CA GLU A 135 -4.89 12.73 4.95
C GLU A 135 -3.65 12.42 4.12
N ARG A 136 -3.26 11.14 4.07
CA ARG A 136 -2.04 10.70 3.39
C ARG A 136 -2.22 10.51 1.88
N ILE A 137 -3.43 10.25 1.39
CA ILE A 137 -3.74 10.08 -0.04
C ILE A 137 -4.28 11.39 -0.63
N ALA A 138 -4.96 12.25 0.14
CA ALA A 138 -5.56 13.50 -0.35
C ALA A 138 -5.42 14.68 0.66
N PRO A 139 -4.22 15.28 0.81
CA PRO A 139 -3.91 16.25 1.87
C PRO A 139 -4.72 17.56 1.83
N GLY A 140 -5.50 17.83 0.77
CA GLY A 140 -6.29 19.05 0.60
C GLY A 140 -7.61 19.14 1.38
N LYS A 141 -8.07 18.07 2.06
CA LYS A 141 -9.36 18.08 2.79
C LYS A 141 -9.28 18.58 4.25
N LYS A 142 -8.13 19.12 4.68
CA LYS A 142 -7.96 19.72 6.03
C LYS A 142 -8.96 20.85 6.34
N ARG A 143 -9.59 21.47 5.32
CA ARG A 143 -10.67 22.46 5.51
C ARG A 143 -12.02 21.86 5.93
N LEU A 144 -12.31 20.60 5.63
CA LEU A 144 -13.60 19.96 5.99
C LEU A 144 -13.61 19.38 7.42
N LEU A 145 -12.45 18.95 7.92
CA LEU A 145 -12.34 18.36 9.27
C LEU A 145 -12.51 19.39 10.40
N ARG A 146 -12.33 20.68 10.13
CA ARG A 146 -12.69 21.74 11.09
C ARG A 146 -14.21 21.86 11.31
N ARG A 147 -15.04 21.38 10.37
CA ARG A 147 -16.51 21.44 10.46
C ARG A 147 -17.14 20.19 11.10
N LEU A 148 -16.43 19.06 11.12
CA LEU A 148 -16.90 17.81 11.73
C LEU A 148 -16.39 17.61 13.17
N ARG A 149 -15.93 18.70 13.82
CA ARG A 149 -15.65 18.69 15.26
C ARG A 149 -16.98 18.57 16.01
N ILE A 150 -17.52 17.35 16.04
CA ILE A 150 -18.64 16.95 16.89
C ILE A 150 -18.21 17.33 18.31
N ARG A 151 -18.91 18.32 18.88
CA ARG A 151 -18.72 18.75 20.27
C ARG A 151 -18.90 17.50 21.15
N PRO A 152 -17.97 17.17 22.06
CA PRO A 152 -18.25 16.16 23.06
C PRO A 152 -19.40 16.68 23.92
N GLN A 153 -20.52 15.96 23.89
CA GLN A 153 -21.68 16.22 24.73
C GLN A 153 -21.24 15.93 26.16
N ARG A 154 -20.99 16.98 26.94
CA ARG A 154 -20.70 16.89 28.37
C ARG A 154 -21.87 16.20 29.06
N ARG A 155 -21.72 14.93 29.45
CA ARG A 155 -22.62 14.32 30.44
C ARG A 155 -22.27 14.90 31.81
N LYS A 156 -23.23 15.57 32.43
CA LYS A 156 -23.15 15.98 33.84
C LYS A 156 -23.31 14.72 34.72
N PRO A 157 -22.56 14.58 35.82
CA PRO A 157 -22.84 13.55 36.81
C PRO A 157 -24.05 13.97 37.66
N ARG A 158 -24.91 13.00 37.96
CA ARG A 158 -25.81 13.01 39.12
C ARG A 158 -25.70 11.65 39.77
#